data_AF-A0A3B8L5Q5-F1
#
_entry.id   AF-A0A3B8L5Q5-F1
#
_cell.length_a   1.000
_cell.length_b   1.000
_cell.length_c   1.000
_cell.angle_alpha   90.00
_cell.angle_beta   90.00
_cell.angle_gamma   90.00
#
_symmetry.space_group_name_H-M   'P 1'
#
loop_
_entity.id
_entity.type
_entity.pdbx_description
1 polymer ?
#
loop_
_entity_poly.entity_id
_entity_poly.type
_entity_poly.pdbx_seq_one_letter_code
_entity_poly.pdbx_strand_id
1 'polypeptide(L)'
;FDNISWYGPNTIAPSIRDPQKLYDRLFLRNSFRKHVADVTDLVLADAKSLSKKLSRDDRATLGEFMEMVRNLEIRIAKQRKLIADADIDIPKNEILPRGDYIKLQCDLMLLAFQMGITNICTFMIGPERWDATLLYEGVFDKAVQHHNMTHNQ
;
A
#
# COMPACT_ATOMS: atom_id res chain seq x y z
N PHE A 1 12.04 -4.82 17.22
CA PHE A 1 10.63 -5.24 17.37
C PHE A 1 9.96 -5.03 16.03
N ASP A 2 9.26 -6.03 15.52
CA ASP A 2 8.74 -6.01 14.14
C ASP A 2 7.22 -5.83 14.05
N ASN A 3 6.58 -5.55 15.19
CA ASN A 3 5.15 -5.37 15.32
C ASN A 3 4.85 -4.23 16.32
N ILE A 4 3.79 -3.48 16.04
CA ILE A 4 3.27 -2.37 16.87
C ILE A 4 1.78 -2.56 17.18
N SER A 5 1.23 -3.73 16.88
CA SER A 5 -0.18 -4.04 17.08
C SER A 5 -0.38 -5.51 17.49
N TRP A 6 -1.46 -5.74 18.24
CA TRP A 6 -1.83 -7.02 18.83
C TRP A 6 -3.34 -7.22 18.71
N TYR A 7 -3.76 -8.45 18.42
CA TYR A 7 -5.17 -8.86 18.48
C TYR A 7 -5.65 -9.09 19.92
N GLY A 8 -4.72 -9.31 20.85
CA GLY A 8 -4.96 -9.49 22.27
C GLY A 8 -3.64 -9.63 23.05
N PRO A 9 -3.69 -9.78 24.38
CA PRO A 9 -2.49 -9.73 25.24
C PRO A 9 -1.33 -10.62 24.80
N ASN A 10 -1.63 -11.79 24.23
CA ASN A 10 -0.64 -12.78 23.79
C ASN A 10 -0.71 -13.08 22.28
N THR A 11 -1.41 -12.27 21.49
CA THR A 11 -1.63 -12.53 20.06
C THR A 11 -1.18 -11.34 19.24
N ILE A 12 -0.04 -11.47 18.58
CA ILE A 12 0.54 -10.43 17.72
C ILE A 12 -0.34 -10.24 16.47
N ALA A 13 -0.54 -8.99 16.07
CA ALA A 13 -1.06 -8.67 14.75
C ALA A 13 0.14 -8.39 13.81
N PRO A 14 0.48 -9.32 12.90
CA PRO A 14 1.70 -9.19 12.10
C PRO A 14 1.59 -8.04 11.09
N SER A 15 2.70 -7.32 10.91
CA SER A 15 2.80 -6.27 9.87
C SER A 15 2.71 -6.88 8.46
N ILE A 16 1.95 -6.23 7.58
CA ILE A 16 1.83 -6.62 6.16
C ILE A 16 2.78 -5.73 5.35
N ARG A 17 3.94 -6.29 4.99
CA ARG A 17 5.02 -5.56 4.29
C ARG A 17 4.87 -5.58 2.77
N ASP A 18 4.11 -6.52 2.24
CA ASP A 18 3.87 -6.67 0.81
C ASP A 18 2.59 -5.89 0.43
N PRO A 19 2.70 -4.80 -0.37
CA PRO A 19 1.55 -3.99 -0.79
C PRO A 19 0.51 -4.79 -1.58
N GLN A 20 0.91 -5.82 -2.33
CA GLN A 20 -0.04 -6.69 -3.02
C GLN A 20 -0.84 -7.50 -2.00
N LYS A 21 -0.17 -8.11 -1.01
CA LYS A 21 -0.90 -8.83 0.05
C LYS A 21 -1.80 -7.92 0.86
N LEU A 22 -1.42 -6.64 1.05
CA LEU A 22 -2.28 -5.66 1.70
C LEU A 22 -3.51 -5.36 0.83
N TYR A 23 -3.32 -5.09 -0.46
CA TYR A 23 -4.39 -4.89 -1.42
C TYR A 23 -5.35 -6.08 -1.43
N ASP A 24 -4.84 -7.30 -1.57
CA ASP A 24 -5.66 -8.53 -1.59
C ASP A 24 -6.44 -8.69 -0.28
N ARG A 25 -5.82 -8.39 0.86
CA ARG A 25 -6.49 -8.47 2.16
C ARG A 25 -7.65 -7.48 2.28
N LEU A 26 -7.42 -6.23 1.88
CA LEU A 26 -8.39 -5.15 2.01
C LEU A 26 -9.54 -5.30 1.00
N PHE A 27 -9.21 -5.65 -0.24
CA PHE A 27 -10.12 -5.54 -1.37
C PHE A 27 -10.53 -6.89 -1.98
N LEU A 28 -9.94 -8.03 -1.63
CA LEU A 28 -10.32 -9.33 -2.21
C LEU A 28 -10.90 -10.35 -1.21
N ARG A 29 -10.73 -10.16 0.11
CA ARG A 29 -10.84 -11.30 1.05
C ARG A 29 -12.25 -11.85 1.31
N ASN A 30 -13.35 -11.07 1.42
CA ASN A 30 -14.65 -11.67 1.87
C ASN A 30 -15.98 -10.97 1.49
N SER A 31 -16.00 -9.84 0.77
CA SER A 31 -17.25 -9.17 0.33
C SER A 31 -17.11 -8.62 -1.09
N PHE A 32 -15.97 -8.01 -1.35
CA PHE A 32 -15.58 -7.56 -2.67
C PHE A 32 -15.34 -8.69 -3.69
N ARG A 33 -15.26 -9.97 -3.30
CA ARG A 33 -14.98 -11.08 -4.24
C ARG A 33 -16.05 -11.27 -5.32
N LYS A 34 -17.31 -10.87 -5.07
CA LYS A 34 -18.36 -10.83 -6.12
C LYS A 34 -18.17 -9.68 -7.11
N HIS A 35 -17.44 -8.65 -6.71
CA HIS A 35 -17.22 -7.42 -7.46
C HIS A 35 -15.76 -7.16 -7.78
N VAL A 36 -14.78 -8.06 -7.49
CA VAL A 36 -13.34 -7.79 -7.72
C VAL A 36 -12.55 -8.86 -8.50
N ALA A 37 -13.13 -10.01 -8.84
CA ALA A 37 -12.38 -11.05 -9.56
C ALA A 37 -12.15 -10.79 -11.07
N ASP A 38 -12.96 -9.95 -11.73
CA ASP A 38 -12.92 -9.65 -13.19
C ASP A 38 -12.99 -8.14 -13.50
N VAL A 39 -12.41 -7.31 -12.64
CA VAL A 39 -13.20 -6.16 -12.18
C VAL A 39 -12.79 -4.78 -12.58
N THR A 40 -11.57 -4.53 -13.03
CA THR A 40 -11.31 -3.18 -13.51
C THR A 40 -12.30 -2.84 -14.63
N ASP A 41 -12.59 -3.77 -15.55
CA ASP A 41 -13.58 -3.54 -16.61
C ASP A 41 -15.04 -3.60 -16.12
N LEU A 42 -15.40 -4.53 -15.22
CA LEU A 42 -16.77 -4.65 -14.71
C LEU A 42 -17.13 -3.50 -13.75
N VAL A 43 -16.24 -3.09 -12.85
CA VAL A 43 -16.41 -1.91 -12.00
C VAL A 43 -16.31 -0.63 -12.83
N LEU A 44 -15.51 -0.57 -13.90
CA LEU A 44 -15.60 0.56 -14.85
C LEU A 44 -16.96 0.60 -15.56
N ALA A 45 -17.54 -0.55 -15.92
CA ALA A 45 -18.86 -0.62 -16.54
C ALA A 45 -19.98 -0.20 -15.56
N ASP A 46 -19.94 -0.70 -14.32
CA ASP A 46 -20.88 -0.31 -13.26
C ASP A 46 -20.70 1.15 -12.87
N ALA A 47 -19.47 1.65 -12.74
CA ALA A 47 -19.17 3.05 -12.47
C ALA A 47 -19.64 3.96 -13.62
N LYS A 48 -19.51 3.53 -14.89
CA LYS A 48 -20.08 4.25 -16.04
C LYS A 48 -21.60 4.29 -16.00
N SER A 49 -22.24 3.20 -15.59
CA SER A 49 -23.70 3.14 -15.44
C SER A 49 -24.19 4.05 -14.31
N LEU A 50 -23.49 4.04 -13.17
CA LEU A 50 -23.76 4.89 -12.02
C LEU A 50 -23.52 6.37 -12.33
N SER A 51 -22.41 6.68 -13.00
CA SER A 51 -22.04 8.04 -13.41
C SER A 51 -23.17 8.73 -14.18
N LYS A 52 -23.89 8.00 -15.06
CA LYS A 52 -25.03 8.54 -15.82
C LYS A 52 -26.19 9.01 -14.92
N LYS A 53 -26.32 8.47 -13.71
CA LYS A 53 -27.39 8.78 -12.75
C LYS A 53 -26.99 9.85 -11.71
N LEU A 54 -25.70 10.19 -11.64
CA LEU A 54 -25.15 11.13 -10.67
C LEU A 54 -25.27 12.59 -11.12
N SER A 55 -25.21 13.52 -10.16
CA SER A 55 -25.06 14.95 -10.42
C SER A 55 -23.67 15.25 -11.01
N ARG A 56 -23.45 16.47 -11.53
CA ARG A 56 -22.15 16.83 -12.11
C ARG A 56 -21.02 16.74 -11.09
N ASP A 57 -21.26 17.18 -9.86
CA ASP A 57 -20.25 17.22 -8.81
C ASP A 57 -19.93 15.80 -8.32
N ASP A 58 -20.96 14.96 -8.14
CA ASP A 58 -20.77 13.55 -7.77
C ASP A 58 -20.04 12.75 -8.85
N ARG A 59 -20.28 13.07 -10.13
CA ARG A 59 -19.54 12.45 -11.25
C ARG A 59 -18.05 12.80 -11.21
N ALA A 60 -17.71 14.03 -10.83
CA ALA A 60 -16.32 14.45 -10.70
C ALA A 60 -15.63 13.65 -9.58
N THR A 61 -16.24 13.59 -8.40
CA THR A 61 -15.75 12.80 -7.26
C THR A 61 -15.58 11.31 -7.61
N LEU A 62 -16.56 10.72 -8.30
CA LEU A 62 -16.46 9.33 -8.76
C LEU A 62 -15.31 9.16 -9.76
N GLY A 63 -15.10 10.12 -10.66
CA GLY A 63 -13.99 10.11 -11.61
C GLY A 63 -12.64 10.11 -10.91
N GLU A 64 -12.44 11.02 -9.94
CA GLU A 64 -11.23 11.11 -9.13
C GLU A 64 -10.95 9.82 -8.36
N PHE A 65 -11.98 9.23 -7.75
CA PHE A 65 -11.86 7.95 -7.05
C PHE A 65 -11.39 6.82 -7.98
N MET A 66 -12.00 6.71 -9.16
CA MET A 66 -11.65 5.66 -10.13
C MET A 66 -10.23 5.85 -10.70
N GLU A 67 -9.81 7.10 -10.91
CA GLU A 67 -8.45 7.42 -11.30
C GLU A 67 -7.44 7.04 -10.22
N MET A 68 -7.75 7.32 -8.95
CA MET A 68 -6.90 6.93 -7.81
C MET A 68 -6.74 5.41 -7.71
N VAL A 69 -7.84 4.65 -7.83
CA VAL A 69 -7.79 3.17 -7.85
C VAL A 69 -6.92 2.67 -9.01
N ARG A 70 -7.09 3.23 -10.21
CA ARG A 70 -6.31 2.83 -11.39
C ARG A 70 -4.81 3.12 -11.21
N ASN A 71 -4.47 4.28 -10.68
CA ASN A 71 -3.08 4.65 -10.40
C ASN A 71 -2.43 3.72 -9.36
N LEU A 72 -3.18 3.28 -8.36
CA LEU A 72 -2.74 2.30 -7.37
C LEU A 72 -2.43 0.95 -8.01
N GLU A 73 -3.32 0.43 -8.86
CA GLU A 73 -3.09 -0.84 -9.58
C GLU A 73 -1.81 -0.78 -10.44
N ILE A 74 -1.61 0.31 -11.19
CA ILE A 74 -0.43 0.49 -12.04
C ILE A 74 0.85 0.47 -11.19
N ARG A 75 0.84 1.11 -10.02
CA ARG A 75 1.99 1.14 -9.11
C ARG A 75 2.28 -0.21 -8.48
N ILE A 76 1.25 -0.96 -8.08
CA ILE A 76 1.41 -2.35 -7.61
C ILE A 76 2.00 -3.21 -8.72
N ALA A 77 1.50 -3.10 -9.95
CA ALA A 77 2.03 -3.84 -11.09
C ALA A 77 3.50 -3.49 -11.40
N LYS A 78 3.85 -2.20 -11.38
CA LYS A 78 5.24 -1.73 -11.53
C LYS A 78 6.15 -2.31 -10.44
N GLN A 79 5.69 -2.31 -9.19
CA GLN A 79 6.43 -2.90 -8.08
C GLN A 79 6.68 -4.40 -8.29
N ARG A 80 5.66 -5.17 -8.71
CA ARG A 80 5.82 -6.60 -8.98
C ARG A 80 6.87 -6.86 -10.06
N LYS A 81 6.87 -6.04 -11.10
CA LYS A 81 7.86 -6.13 -12.18
C LYS A 81 9.27 -5.87 -11.65
N LEU A 82 9.47 -4.81 -10.87
CA LEU A 82 10.76 -4.51 -10.26
C LEU A 82 11.26 -5.64 -9.36
N ILE A 83 10.39 -6.24 -8.55
CA ILE A 83 10.73 -7.38 -7.68
C ILE A 83 11.05 -8.64 -8.50
N ALA A 84 10.36 -8.86 -9.63
CA ALA A 84 10.61 -9.99 -10.52
C ALA A 84 11.92 -9.85 -11.31
N ASP A 85 12.29 -8.62 -11.67
CA ASP A 85 13.50 -8.31 -12.44
C ASP A 85 14.76 -8.20 -11.54
N ALA A 86 14.59 -8.23 -10.21
CA ALA A 86 15.69 -8.10 -9.27
C ALA A 86 16.47 -9.40 -9.06
N ASP A 87 17.79 -9.26 -8.86
CA ASP A 87 18.69 -10.35 -8.54
C ASP A 87 18.35 -10.99 -7.17
N ILE A 88 18.52 -12.30 -7.06
CA ILE A 88 18.05 -13.11 -5.91
C ILE A 88 18.81 -12.73 -4.62
N ASP A 89 20.02 -12.21 -4.74
CA ASP A 89 20.90 -11.86 -3.63
C ASP A 89 20.53 -10.53 -2.92
N ILE A 90 19.60 -9.74 -3.47
CA ILE A 90 19.11 -8.51 -2.83
C ILE A 90 17.83 -8.82 -2.05
N PRO A 91 17.75 -8.54 -0.73
CA PRO A 91 16.52 -8.71 0.03
C PRO A 91 15.36 -7.97 -0.64
N LYS A 92 14.23 -8.67 -0.87
CA LYS A 92 13.12 -8.13 -1.67
C LYS A 92 12.52 -6.81 -1.14
N ASN A 93 12.73 -6.52 0.14
CA ASN A 93 12.27 -5.30 0.80
C ASN A 93 13.15 -4.07 0.47
N GLU A 94 14.31 -4.26 -0.16
CA GLU A 94 15.28 -3.22 -0.56
C GLU A 94 15.22 -2.89 -2.06
N ILE A 95 14.39 -3.59 -2.83
CA ILE A 95 14.32 -3.44 -4.30
C ILE A 95 13.59 -2.15 -4.71
N LEU A 96 12.59 -1.73 -3.93
CA LEU A 96 11.83 -0.52 -4.25
C LEU A 96 12.47 0.71 -3.66
N PRO A 97 12.45 1.84 -4.38
CA PRO A 97 12.72 3.13 -3.79
C PRO A 97 11.88 3.31 -2.53
N ARG A 98 12.52 3.65 -1.43
CA ARG A 98 11.91 3.63 -0.10
C ARG A 98 10.73 4.59 -0.01
N GLY A 99 10.88 5.77 -0.61
CA GLY A 99 9.81 6.77 -0.70
C GLY A 99 8.57 6.23 -1.45
N ASP A 100 8.79 5.57 -2.59
CA ASP A 100 7.69 5.01 -3.40
C ASP A 100 6.96 3.88 -2.66
N TYR A 101 7.71 3.04 -1.95
CA TYR A 101 7.14 1.98 -1.11
C TYR A 101 6.26 2.56 0.01
N ILE A 102 6.77 3.53 0.77
CA ILE A 102 6.02 4.18 1.86
C ILE A 102 4.77 4.84 1.31
N LYS A 103 4.90 5.58 0.20
CA LYS A 103 3.78 6.25 -0.45
C LYS A 103 2.71 5.25 -0.86
N LEU A 104 3.10 4.13 -1.48
CA LEU A 104 2.16 3.11 -1.94
C LEU A 104 1.38 2.47 -0.80
N GLN A 105 2.04 2.15 0.32
CA GLN A 105 1.37 1.62 1.51
C GLN A 105 0.38 2.64 2.09
N CYS A 106 0.77 3.92 2.17
CA CYS A 106 -0.12 5.00 2.61
C CYS A 106 -1.34 5.16 1.70
N ASP A 107 -1.16 5.11 0.38
CA ASP A 107 -2.27 5.23 -0.56
C ASP A 107 -3.28 4.09 -0.43
N LEU A 108 -2.81 2.85 -0.18
CA LEU A 108 -3.69 1.71 0.11
C LEU A 108 -4.49 1.91 1.41
N MET A 109 -3.87 2.50 2.43
CA MET A 109 -4.56 2.83 3.69
C MET A 109 -5.61 3.93 3.48
N LEU A 110 -5.26 4.99 2.76
CA LEU A 110 -6.19 6.09 2.43
C LEU A 110 -7.39 5.58 1.63
N LEU A 111 -7.15 4.73 0.63
CA LEU A 111 -8.20 4.09 -0.14
C LEU A 111 -9.12 3.25 0.76
N ALA A 112 -8.55 2.48 1.70
CA ALA A 112 -9.34 1.68 2.64
C ALA A 112 -10.23 2.55 3.54
N PHE A 113 -9.76 3.73 3.95
CA PHE A 113 -10.57 4.71 4.68
C PHE A 113 -11.70 5.28 3.82
N GLN A 114 -11.39 5.73 2.60
CA GLN A 114 -12.40 6.30 1.69
C GLN A 114 -13.49 5.28 1.33
N MET A 115 -13.13 4.00 1.21
CA MET A 115 -14.08 2.92 0.94
C MET A 115 -14.79 2.41 2.21
N GLY A 116 -14.50 2.96 3.38
CA GLY A 116 -15.09 2.53 4.66
C GLY A 116 -14.75 1.09 5.06
N ILE A 117 -13.62 0.54 4.58
CA ILE A 117 -13.18 -0.83 4.88
C ILE A 117 -12.65 -0.93 6.32
N THR A 118 -11.98 0.12 6.79
CA THR A 118 -11.52 0.24 8.17
C THR A 118 -11.62 1.68 8.64
N ASN A 119 -11.78 1.87 9.96
CA ASN A 119 -11.75 3.18 10.62
C ASN A 119 -10.43 3.43 11.36
N ILE A 120 -9.60 2.39 11.56
CA ILE A 120 -8.33 2.49 12.28
C ILE A 120 -7.26 1.72 11.52
N CYS A 121 -6.06 2.29 11.42
CA CYS A 121 -4.89 1.62 10.90
C CYS A 121 -3.64 1.97 11.71
N THR A 122 -2.67 1.06 11.73
CA THR A 122 -1.33 1.32 12.25
C THR A 122 -0.33 1.01 11.15
N PHE A 123 0.62 1.91 10.90
CA PHE A 123 1.65 1.72 9.89
C PHE A 123 3.05 1.85 10.50
N MET A 124 3.82 0.77 10.41
CA MET A 124 5.22 0.75 10.78
C MET A 124 6.03 1.12 9.53
N ILE A 125 6.61 2.32 9.53
CA ILE A 125 7.46 2.77 8.42
C ILE A 125 8.66 1.83 8.31
N GLY A 126 9.42 1.63 9.39
CA GLY A 126 10.48 0.63 9.50
C GLY A 126 10.60 0.09 10.92
N PRO A 127 11.07 -1.16 11.11
CA PRO A 127 11.32 -1.70 12.43
C PRO A 127 12.55 -1.03 13.05
N GLU A 128 12.42 -0.68 14.34
CA GLU A 128 13.42 0.05 15.12
C GLU A 128 14.77 -0.68 15.29
N ARG A 129 14.83 -2.01 15.09
CA ARG A 129 16.05 -2.80 15.32
C ARG A 129 16.86 -3.08 14.05
N TRP A 130 16.70 -2.26 13.02
CA TRP A 130 17.48 -2.44 11.80
C TRP A 130 18.69 -1.51 11.77
N ASP A 131 19.87 -2.14 11.90
CA ASP A 131 21.12 -1.60 11.37
C ASP A 131 21.14 -1.62 9.83
N ALA A 132 20.01 -1.98 9.20
CA ALA A 132 19.84 -1.92 7.76
C ALA A 132 20.01 -0.46 7.30
N THR A 133 20.95 -0.30 6.38
CA THR A 133 21.21 0.97 5.75
C THR A 133 20.15 1.17 4.66
N LEU A 134 19.31 2.20 4.80
CA LEU A 134 18.23 2.49 3.86
C LEU A 134 18.50 3.81 3.14
N LEU A 135 18.31 3.83 1.83
CA LEU A 135 18.28 5.07 1.05
C LEU A 135 16.86 5.65 1.13
N TYR A 136 16.74 6.92 1.49
CA TYR A 136 15.51 7.70 1.33
C TYR A 136 15.75 8.71 0.22
N GLU A 137 15.16 8.44 -0.95
CA GLU A 137 15.39 9.21 -2.16
C GLU A 137 14.99 10.67 -1.97
N GLY A 138 15.85 11.60 -2.41
CA GLY A 138 15.62 13.04 -2.24
C GLY A 138 15.86 13.57 -0.83
N VAL A 139 16.19 12.71 0.14
CA VAL A 139 16.58 13.10 1.51
C VAL A 139 18.07 12.87 1.75
N PHE A 140 18.62 11.75 1.27
CA PHE A 140 20.03 11.41 1.41
C PHE A 140 20.66 11.06 0.06
N ASP A 141 21.93 11.42 -0.12
CA ASP A 141 22.70 11.08 -1.33
C ASP A 141 23.13 9.60 -1.38
N LYS A 142 23.16 8.94 -0.22
CA LYS A 142 23.54 7.54 -0.06
C LYS A 142 22.69 6.89 1.03
N ALA A 143 22.65 5.57 1.02
CA ALA A 143 21.95 4.82 2.05
C ALA A 143 22.55 5.16 3.43
N VAL A 144 21.69 5.36 4.44
CA VAL A 144 22.10 5.69 5.82
C VAL A 144 21.46 4.75 6.83
N GLN A 145 22.18 4.48 7.91
CA GLN A 145 21.64 3.80 9.08
C GLN A 145 21.00 4.85 10.01
N HIS A 146 19.73 5.18 9.74
CA HIS A 146 18.98 6.19 10.48
C HIS A 146 18.89 5.91 11.99
N HIS A 147 18.95 4.64 12.41
CA HIS A 147 18.93 4.27 13.82
C HIS A 147 20.11 4.88 14.59
N ASN A 148 21.32 4.74 14.06
CA ASN A 148 22.54 5.32 14.63
C ASN A 148 22.60 6.86 14.55
N MET A 149 21.75 7.49 13.73
CA MET A 149 21.66 8.95 13.67
C MET A 149 20.83 9.54 14.80
N THR A 150 19.93 8.75 15.40
CA THR A 150 19.02 9.22 16.46
C THR A 150 19.47 8.86 17.86
N HIS A 151 20.32 7.83 17.99
CA HIS A 151 20.86 7.39 19.28
C HIS A 151 22.33 7.01 19.11
N ASN A 152 23.22 7.56 19.93
CA ASN A 152 24.59 7.06 20.07
C ASN A 152 24.53 5.78 20.91
N GLN A 153 24.82 4.63 20.30
CA GLN A 153 25.03 3.37 21.04
C GLN A 153 26.51 3.18 21.36
#